data_AF-A0A3M1EHV0-F1
#
_entry.id   AF-A0A3M1EHV0-F1
#
_cell.length_a   1.000
_cell.length_b   1.000
_cell.length_c   1.000
_cell.angle_alpha   90.00
_cell.angle_beta   90.00
_cell.angle_gamma   90.00
#
_symmetry.space_group_name_H-M   'P 1'
#
loop_
_entity.id
_entity.type
_entity.pdbx_description
1 polymer ?
#
loop_
_entity_poly.entity_id
_entity_poly.type
_entity_poly.pdbx_seq_one_letter_code
_entity_poly.pdbx_strand_id
1 'polypeptide(L)'
;MNVKLPISVLCVMLLIPIAVQAGFQEFTVVYKVTPGPKASGQIPEKVIYRMDGKRLREDIFSREGQTAILLEIKGEKQISTILDPDSKTYLRNESPVNKDTLDLFNMPRSDKDPCAGDPKFTCKRLGTDKLLGYKVIKWKTINRKDGDTSVMWYAPKLGTFLKMEDDAMVMTATHVEDHAPPAHYFEIPANYKKMDVKQMMMQGMQDMGQSAQDTADEDRVAGQTPEIGVDEAEDSVTKGPMDETTDKVMEGLKNAIGNLFGK
;
A
#
# COMPACT_ATOMS: atom_id res chain seq x y z
N MET A 1 17.51 -78.90 -15.25
CA MET A 1 18.14 -78.18 -14.12
C MET A 1 18.63 -76.83 -14.61
N ASN A 2 18.48 -75.81 -13.77
CA ASN A 2 19.00 -74.43 -13.85
C ASN A 2 18.27 -73.39 -14.73
N VAL A 3 17.53 -72.55 -14.00
CA VAL A 3 16.83 -71.30 -14.33
C VAL A 3 17.78 -70.11 -14.06
N LYS A 4 17.63 -68.98 -14.78
CA LYS A 4 17.81 -67.55 -14.35
C LYS A 4 17.98 -66.63 -15.57
N LEU A 5 17.46 -65.40 -15.67
CA LEU A 5 16.38 -64.61 -15.05
C LEU A 5 16.25 -63.36 -15.98
N PRO A 6 15.04 -62.86 -16.34
CA PRO A 6 14.93 -61.73 -17.27
C PRO A 6 15.09 -60.36 -16.58
N ILE A 7 15.74 -59.44 -17.27
CA ILE A 7 15.93 -58.03 -16.88
C ILE A 7 14.57 -57.32 -17.01
N SER A 8 13.84 -57.23 -15.92
CA SER A 8 12.65 -56.39 -15.80
C SER A 8 13.06 -54.92 -15.73
N VAL A 9 12.80 -54.19 -16.81
CA VAL A 9 12.81 -52.73 -16.89
C VAL A 9 11.69 -52.20 -15.98
N LEU A 10 12.04 -51.86 -14.74
CA LEU A 10 11.16 -51.22 -13.77
C LEU A 10 11.07 -49.72 -14.11
N CYS A 11 10.16 -49.37 -15.02
CA CYS A 11 9.80 -47.99 -15.34
C CYS A 11 9.00 -47.42 -14.16
N VAL A 12 9.68 -46.88 -13.15
CA VAL A 12 9.07 -46.14 -12.04
C VAL A 12 8.54 -44.82 -12.59
N MET A 13 7.31 -44.85 -13.09
CA MET A 13 6.51 -43.66 -13.38
C MET A 13 6.26 -42.94 -12.05
N LEU A 14 7.13 -41.99 -11.72
CA LEU A 14 6.96 -41.05 -10.62
C LEU A 14 5.74 -40.18 -10.97
N LEU A 15 4.56 -40.59 -10.50
CA LEU A 15 3.33 -39.79 -10.55
C LEU A 15 3.52 -38.59 -9.61
N ILE A 16 4.16 -37.53 -10.10
CA ILE A 16 4.17 -36.25 -9.42
C ILE A 16 2.72 -35.74 -9.47
N PRO A 17 2.02 -35.61 -8.34
CA PRO A 17 0.71 -35.00 -8.34
C PRO A 17 0.87 -33.56 -8.82
N ILE A 18 0.30 -33.25 -9.99
CA ILE A 18 0.08 -31.88 -10.41
C ILE A 18 -1.00 -31.35 -9.46
N ALA A 19 -0.57 -30.86 -8.30
CA ALA A 19 -1.42 -30.09 -7.43
C ALA A 19 -1.77 -28.81 -8.19
N VAL A 20 -2.93 -28.81 -8.86
CA VAL A 20 -3.59 -27.58 -9.31
C VAL A 20 -4.06 -26.90 -8.02
N GLN A 21 -3.13 -26.25 -7.32
CA GLN A 21 -3.50 -25.35 -6.25
C GLN A 21 -4.32 -24.26 -6.93
N ALA A 22 -5.58 -24.11 -6.50
CA ALA A 22 -6.38 -22.93 -6.73
C ALA A 22 -5.66 -21.78 -6.03
N GLY A 23 -4.61 -21.28 -6.68
CA GLY A 23 -3.52 -20.55 -6.06
C GLY A 23 -3.94 -19.13 -5.80
N PHE A 24 -3.93 -18.77 -4.53
CA PHE A 24 -3.87 -17.38 -4.13
C PHE A 24 -2.71 -16.68 -4.86
N GLN A 25 -2.78 -15.35 -4.96
CA GLN A 25 -1.80 -14.57 -5.71
C GLN A 25 -0.42 -14.70 -5.06
N GLU A 26 0.56 -15.17 -5.82
CA GLU A 26 1.92 -15.39 -5.36
C GLU A 26 2.89 -14.70 -6.32
N PHE A 27 3.46 -13.57 -5.91
CA PHE A 27 4.40 -12.83 -6.75
C PHE A 27 5.30 -11.88 -5.96
N THR A 28 6.40 -11.49 -6.60
CA THR A 28 7.16 -10.28 -6.26
C THR A 28 7.14 -9.33 -7.47
N VAL A 29 6.86 -8.04 -7.26
CA VAL A 29 7.04 -7.00 -8.28
C VAL A 29 7.88 -5.86 -7.72
N VAL A 30 8.94 -5.50 -8.44
CA VAL A 30 9.76 -4.32 -8.14
C VAL A 30 9.35 -3.20 -9.09
N TYR A 31 8.99 -2.06 -8.53
CA TYR A 31 8.63 -0.86 -9.27
C TYR A 31 9.72 0.20 -9.09
N LYS A 32 10.06 0.85 -10.20
CA LYS A 32 10.69 2.17 -10.19
C LYS A 32 9.57 3.22 -10.16
N VAL A 33 9.72 4.22 -9.31
CA VAL A 33 8.80 5.36 -9.22
C VAL A 33 9.52 6.61 -9.70
N THR A 34 8.85 7.41 -10.52
CA THR A 34 9.35 8.70 -11.01
C THR A 34 8.30 9.78 -10.80
N PRO A 35 8.71 11.04 -10.54
CA PRO A 35 7.77 12.14 -10.37
C PRO A 35 6.97 12.39 -11.65
N GLY A 36 5.67 12.66 -11.48
CA GLY A 36 4.80 13.21 -12.52
C GLY A 36 4.87 14.74 -12.60
N PRO A 37 4.16 15.37 -13.54
CA PRO A 37 4.16 16.81 -13.74
C PRO A 37 3.62 17.63 -12.56
N LYS A 38 2.73 17.06 -11.74
CA LYS A 38 2.16 17.65 -10.53
C LYS A 38 2.70 16.99 -9.25
N ALA A 39 3.84 16.29 -9.34
CA ALA A 39 4.48 15.73 -8.16
C ALA A 39 4.74 16.84 -7.14
N SER A 40 4.28 16.65 -5.91
CA SER A 40 4.57 17.52 -4.78
C SER A 40 5.03 16.68 -3.60
N GLY A 41 5.86 17.27 -2.75
CA GLY A 41 6.44 16.57 -1.61
C GLY A 41 7.42 15.46 -2.01
N GLN A 42 7.56 14.49 -1.13
CA GLN A 42 8.47 13.37 -1.35
C GLN A 42 7.74 12.20 -1.98
N ILE A 43 8.35 11.66 -3.03
CA ILE A 43 7.90 10.44 -3.67
C ILE A 43 8.90 9.32 -3.39
N PRO A 44 8.45 8.07 -3.29
CA PRO A 44 9.38 6.95 -3.29
C PRO A 44 10.14 6.89 -4.61
N GLU A 45 11.35 6.34 -4.58
CA GLU A 45 12.17 6.07 -5.77
C GLU A 45 11.94 4.62 -6.24
N LYS A 46 11.60 3.73 -5.31
CA LYS A 46 11.37 2.30 -5.56
C LYS A 46 10.35 1.74 -4.57
N VAL A 47 9.49 0.87 -5.07
CA VAL A 47 8.53 0.11 -4.26
C VAL A 47 8.64 -1.37 -4.61
N ILE A 48 8.62 -2.26 -3.63
CA ILE A 48 8.63 -3.71 -3.85
C ILE A 48 7.39 -4.31 -3.21
N TYR A 49 6.52 -4.91 -4.02
CA TYR A 49 5.37 -5.67 -3.55
C TYR A 49 5.67 -7.16 -3.55
N ARG A 50 5.29 -7.83 -2.46
CA ARG A 50 5.35 -9.28 -2.29
C ARG A 50 4.01 -9.77 -1.81
N MET A 51 3.45 -10.77 -2.47
CA MET A 51 2.18 -11.39 -2.12
C MET A 51 2.39 -12.90 -2.04
N ASP A 52 1.90 -13.54 -0.97
CA ASP A 52 1.84 -15.01 -0.84
C ASP A 52 0.41 -15.54 -0.67
N GLY A 53 -0.55 -14.71 -1.05
CA GLY A 53 -1.96 -14.99 -1.00
C GLY A 53 -2.69 -14.55 0.25
N LYS A 54 -2.03 -14.59 1.42
CA LYS A 54 -2.61 -14.17 2.70
C LYS A 54 -1.81 -13.06 3.39
N ARG A 55 -0.59 -12.81 2.90
CA ARG A 55 0.30 -11.76 3.35
C ARG A 55 0.72 -10.91 2.17
N LEU A 56 0.64 -9.60 2.35
CA LEU A 56 1.22 -8.60 1.48
C LEU A 56 2.37 -7.94 2.22
N ARG A 57 3.51 -7.78 1.57
CA ARG A 57 4.56 -6.87 2.01
C ARG A 57 4.85 -5.83 0.94
N GLU A 58 4.90 -4.58 1.35
CA GLU A 58 5.31 -3.44 0.55
C GLU A 58 6.57 -2.84 1.17
N ASP A 59 7.71 -2.87 0.47
CA ASP A 59 8.91 -2.13 0.86
C ASP A 59 9.01 -0.85 0.04
N ILE A 60 9.01 0.29 0.72
CA ILE A 60 9.06 1.64 0.15
C ILE A 60 10.45 2.21 0.41
N PHE A 61 11.11 2.67 -0.66
CA PHE A 61 12.43 3.30 -0.58
C PHE A 61 12.31 4.74 -1.06
N SER A 62 12.63 5.69 -0.18
CA SER A 62 12.68 7.12 -0.49
C SER A 62 14.07 7.68 -0.18
N ARG A 63 14.23 8.99 -0.35
CA ARG A 63 15.45 9.70 0.06
C ARG A 63 15.60 9.83 1.58
N GLU A 64 14.50 9.81 2.31
CA GLU A 64 14.48 9.93 3.77
C GLU A 64 14.76 8.61 4.48
N GLY A 65 14.56 7.48 3.81
CA GLY A 65 14.80 6.18 4.39
C GLY A 65 14.01 5.07 3.70
N GLN A 66 13.94 3.95 4.41
CA GLN A 66 13.15 2.80 3.99
C GLN A 66 12.02 2.57 4.98
N THR A 67 10.85 2.17 4.48
CA THR A 67 9.75 1.68 5.32
C THR A 67 9.24 0.38 4.72
N ALA A 68 8.83 -0.57 5.56
CA ALA A 68 8.12 -1.75 5.08
C ALA A 68 6.76 -1.88 5.76
N ILE A 69 5.73 -2.23 4.99
CA ILE A 69 4.38 -2.46 5.47
C ILE A 69 4.05 -3.92 5.22
N LEU A 70 3.70 -4.66 6.27
CA LEU A 70 3.25 -6.03 6.21
C LEU A 70 1.76 -6.09 6.59
N LEU A 71 0.92 -6.53 5.66
CA LEU A 71 -0.49 -6.81 5.88
C LEU A 71 -0.69 -8.33 5.92
N GLU A 72 -1.34 -8.84 6.95
CA GLU A 72 -1.71 -10.25 7.08
C GLU A 72 -3.22 -10.37 7.32
N ILE A 73 -3.88 -11.30 6.61
CA ILE A 73 -5.27 -11.69 6.91
C ILE A 73 -5.28 -12.94 7.79
N LYS A 74 -5.94 -12.85 8.95
CA LYS A 74 -6.12 -13.96 9.91
C LYS A 74 -7.59 -14.07 10.30
N GLY A 75 -8.34 -14.87 9.55
CA GLY A 75 -9.79 -14.97 9.71
C GLY A 75 -10.46 -13.62 9.39
N GLU A 76 -11.26 -13.12 10.32
CA GLU A 76 -11.95 -11.82 10.20
C GLU A 76 -11.08 -10.62 10.60
N LYS A 77 -9.80 -10.85 10.90
CA LYS A 77 -8.88 -9.81 11.34
C LYS A 77 -7.78 -9.54 10.31
N GLN A 78 -7.48 -8.27 10.13
CA GLN A 78 -6.31 -7.78 9.42
C GLN A 78 -5.28 -7.33 10.44
N ILE A 79 -4.04 -7.79 10.28
CA ILE A 79 -2.90 -7.31 11.03
C ILE A 79 -2.07 -6.45 10.09
N SER A 80 -1.83 -5.19 10.49
CA SER A 80 -0.90 -4.30 9.79
C SER A 80 0.34 -4.09 10.67
N THR A 81 1.51 -4.34 10.10
CA THR A 81 2.80 -4.09 10.75
C THR A 81 3.59 -3.11 9.90
N ILE A 82 3.95 -1.95 10.45
CA ILE A 82 4.82 -0.96 9.82
C ILE A 82 6.20 -1.12 10.45
N LEU A 83 7.22 -1.36 9.64
CA LEU A 83 8.60 -1.55 10.04
C LEU A 83 9.41 -0.33 9.61
N ASP A 84 10.15 0.23 10.55
CA ASP A 84 11.18 1.25 10.32
C ASP A 84 12.55 0.56 10.49
N PRO A 85 13.26 0.25 9.39
CA PRO A 85 14.57 -0.35 9.41
C PRO A 85 15.67 0.53 10.00
N ASP A 86 15.56 1.85 9.89
CA ASP A 86 16.60 2.78 10.33
C ASP A 86 16.66 2.82 11.85
N SER A 87 15.49 2.92 12.50
CA SER A 87 15.38 2.84 13.97
C SER A 87 15.32 1.40 14.51
N LYS A 88 15.15 0.40 13.64
CA LYS A 88 14.87 -1.01 13.99
C LYS A 88 13.66 -1.11 14.93
N THR A 89 12.60 -0.39 14.59
CA THR A 89 11.35 -0.43 15.35
C THR A 89 10.19 -0.85 14.46
N TYR A 90 9.08 -1.23 15.09
CA TYR A 90 7.85 -1.53 14.35
C TYR A 90 6.60 -1.16 15.14
N LEU A 91 5.58 -0.75 14.40
CA LEU A 91 4.20 -0.58 14.87
C LEU A 91 3.39 -1.78 14.42
N ARG A 92 2.55 -2.35 15.30
CA ARG A 92 1.65 -3.44 14.93
C ARG A 92 0.25 -3.17 15.42
N ASN A 93 -0.68 -3.07 14.47
CA ASN A 93 -2.09 -2.81 14.71
C ASN A 93 -2.92 -3.98 14.18
N GLU A 94 -4.07 -4.20 14.83
CA GLU A 94 -5.02 -5.22 14.46
C GLU A 94 -6.39 -4.56 14.31
N SER A 95 -7.08 -4.85 13.22
CA SER A 95 -8.41 -4.32 12.93
C SER A 95 -9.29 -5.41 12.31
N PRO A 96 -10.63 -5.26 12.34
CA PRO A 96 -11.49 -6.05 11.48
C PRO A 96 -11.05 -5.92 10.01
N VAL A 97 -11.17 -7.01 9.27
CA VAL A 97 -10.97 -6.97 7.82
C VAL A 97 -12.04 -6.10 7.19
N ASN A 98 -11.63 -5.11 6.41
CA ASN A 98 -12.54 -4.31 5.60
C ASN A 98 -12.55 -4.81 4.15
N LYS A 99 -13.55 -4.37 3.38
CA LYS A 99 -13.73 -4.75 1.98
C LYS A 99 -12.52 -4.34 1.11
N ASP A 100 -12.01 -3.13 1.29
CA ASP A 100 -10.87 -2.61 0.51
C ASP A 100 -9.64 -3.53 0.63
N THR A 101 -9.32 -3.96 1.85
CA THR A 101 -8.23 -4.91 2.09
C THR A 101 -8.50 -6.24 1.39
N LEU A 102 -9.71 -6.79 1.51
CA LEU A 102 -10.05 -8.04 0.82
C LEU A 102 -9.93 -7.92 -0.68
N ASP A 103 -10.36 -6.79 -1.26
CA ASP A 103 -10.28 -6.55 -2.69
C ASP A 103 -8.80 -6.49 -3.15
N LEU A 104 -7.90 -5.95 -2.33
CA LEU A 104 -6.46 -5.97 -2.59
C LEU A 104 -5.89 -7.40 -2.65
N PHE A 105 -6.30 -8.30 -1.75
CA PHE A 105 -5.91 -9.71 -1.77
C PHE A 105 -6.64 -10.53 -2.86
N ASN A 106 -7.79 -10.05 -3.35
CA ASN A 106 -8.67 -10.76 -4.28
C ASN A 106 -8.84 -10.05 -5.64
N MET A 107 -7.87 -9.22 -6.03
CA MET A 107 -7.83 -8.57 -7.34
C MET A 107 -8.18 -9.58 -8.46
N PRO A 108 -9.27 -9.33 -9.25
CA PRO A 108 -9.78 -10.33 -10.17
C PRO A 108 -8.82 -10.66 -11.31
N ARG A 109 -8.36 -11.91 -11.43
CA ARG A 109 -7.49 -12.42 -12.52
C ARG A 109 -8.23 -12.53 -13.87
N SER A 110 -8.90 -11.47 -14.27
CA SER A 110 -9.75 -11.43 -15.46
C SER A 110 -9.55 -10.14 -16.24
N ASP A 111 -9.90 -10.18 -17.52
CA ASP A 111 -9.88 -9.01 -18.39
C ASP A 111 -11.08 -8.06 -18.17
N LYS A 112 -11.84 -8.24 -17.07
CA LYS A 112 -13.03 -7.43 -16.76
C LYS A 112 -12.63 -6.04 -16.27
N ASP A 113 -13.61 -5.14 -16.34
CA ASP A 113 -13.48 -3.76 -15.86
C ASP A 113 -13.09 -3.75 -14.36
N PRO A 114 -11.91 -3.19 -14.00
CA PRO A 114 -11.46 -3.15 -12.61
C PRO A 114 -12.23 -2.14 -11.75
N CYS A 115 -12.92 -1.16 -12.35
CA CYS A 115 -13.80 -0.24 -11.63
C CYS A 115 -15.24 -0.78 -11.49
N ALA A 116 -15.53 -2.00 -11.96
CA ALA A 116 -16.90 -2.51 -11.95
C ALA A 116 -17.45 -2.63 -10.52
N GLY A 117 -18.49 -1.84 -10.21
CA GLY A 117 -19.12 -1.81 -8.90
C GLY A 117 -18.55 -0.77 -7.94
N ASP A 118 -17.52 -0.03 -8.33
CA ASP A 118 -17.04 1.12 -7.57
C ASP A 118 -17.74 2.41 -8.04
N PRO A 119 -18.57 3.06 -7.21
CA PRO A 119 -19.29 4.27 -7.59
C PRO A 119 -18.37 5.48 -7.72
N LYS A 120 -17.13 5.45 -7.22
CA LYS A 120 -16.20 6.58 -7.25
C LYS A 120 -15.43 6.69 -8.55
N PHE A 121 -15.21 5.58 -9.23
CA PHE A 121 -14.38 5.54 -10.43
C PHE A 121 -15.17 5.16 -11.67
N THR A 122 -14.65 5.56 -12.82
CA THR A 122 -15.00 4.98 -14.11
C THR A 122 -13.75 4.48 -14.77
N CYS A 123 -13.85 3.30 -15.39
CA CYS A 123 -12.76 2.71 -16.13
C CYS A 123 -13.13 2.63 -17.61
N LYS A 124 -12.17 2.99 -18.46
CA LYS A 124 -12.26 2.82 -19.91
C LYS A 124 -11.09 1.98 -20.37
N ARG A 125 -11.41 0.85 -21.02
CA ARG A 125 -10.39 0.03 -21.68
C ARG A 125 -9.78 0.81 -22.83
N LEU A 126 -8.45 0.96 -22.82
CA LEU A 126 -7.69 1.63 -23.88
C LEU A 126 -7.07 0.64 -24.86
N GLY A 127 -6.86 -0.61 -24.46
CA GLY A 127 -6.30 -1.64 -25.34
C GLY A 127 -5.57 -2.75 -24.57
N THR A 128 -4.71 -3.47 -25.27
CA THR A 128 -3.84 -4.50 -24.71
C THR A 128 -2.40 -4.28 -25.17
N ASP A 129 -1.45 -4.67 -24.33
CA ASP A 129 -0.01 -4.50 -24.57
C ASP A 129 0.77 -5.69 -23.99
N LYS A 130 2.11 -5.66 -24.06
CA LYS A 130 3.00 -6.57 -23.35
C LYS A 130 4.03 -5.79 -22.52
N LEU A 131 4.12 -6.09 -21.22
CA LEU A 131 5.14 -5.55 -20.33
C LEU A 131 5.84 -6.69 -19.59
N LEU A 132 7.18 -6.70 -19.61
CA LEU A 132 8.00 -7.73 -18.96
C LEU A 132 7.61 -9.17 -19.35
N GLY A 133 7.15 -9.38 -20.59
CA GLY A 133 6.67 -10.68 -21.09
C GLY A 133 5.22 -11.03 -20.74
N TYR A 134 4.55 -10.23 -19.90
CA TYR A 134 3.15 -10.42 -19.54
C TYR A 134 2.22 -9.68 -20.49
N LYS A 135 1.13 -10.34 -20.91
CA LYS A 135 -0.01 -9.65 -21.54
C LYS A 135 -0.62 -8.71 -20.49
N VAL A 136 -0.75 -7.43 -20.84
CA VAL A 136 -1.39 -6.43 -19.99
C VAL A 136 -2.57 -5.77 -20.70
N ILE A 137 -3.51 -5.26 -19.91
CA ILE A 137 -4.67 -4.52 -20.38
C ILE A 137 -4.51 -3.08 -19.90
N LYS A 138 -4.54 -2.16 -20.85
CA LYS A 138 -4.43 -0.74 -20.54
C LYS A 138 -5.82 -0.20 -20.20
N TRP A 139 -5.96 0.38 -19.02
CA TRP A 139 -7.17 1.02 -18.52
C TRP A 139 -6.90 2.49 -18.25
N LYS A 140 -7.84 3.36 -18.61
CA LYS A 140 -7.92 4.72 -18.07
C LYS A 140 -8.94 4.72 -16.96
N THR A 141 -8.56 5.16 -15.78
CA THR A 141 -9.48 5.42 -14.67
C THR A 141 -9.76 6.92 -14.61
N ILE A 142 -10.95 7.28 -14.16
CA ILE A 142 -11.35 8.66 -13.92
C ILE A 142 -12.07 8.67 -12.58
N ASN A 143 -11.57 9.45 -11.63
CA ASN A 143 -12.24 9.73 -10.38
C ASN A 143 -13.43 10.67 -10.66
N ARG A 144 -14.63 10.27 -10.24
CA ARG A 144 -15.85 11.03 -10.53
C ARG A 144 -15.97 12.31 -9.70
N LYS A 145 -15.24 12.43 -8.59
CA LYS A 145 -15.34 13.57 -7.66
C LYS A 145 -14.56 14.78 -8.17
N ASP A 146 -13.31 14.58 -8.57
CA ASP A 146 -12.38 15.63 -8.98
C ASP A 146 -12.08 15.61 -10.49
N GLY A 147 -12.41 14.52 -11.18
CA GLY A 147 -12.12 14.34 -12.60
C GLY A 147 -10.67 13.89 -12.88
N ASP A 148 -9.89 13.61 -11.84
CA ASP A 148 -8.51 13.18 -11.98
C ASP A 148 -8.45 11.84 -12.71
N THR A 149 -7.42 11.68 -13.54
CA THR A 149 -7.29 10.52 -14.40
C THR A 149 -5.98 9.82 -14.18
N SER A 150 -6.01 8.49 -14.12
CA SER A 150 -4.80 7.67 -14.18
C SER A 150 -4.90 6.62 -15.28
N VAL A 151 -3.75 6.13 -15.72
CA VAL A 151 -3.62 5.09 -16.72
C VAL A 151 -2.85 3.93 -16.11
N MET A 152 -3.44 2.75 -16.19
CA MET A 152 -2.93 1.54 -15.55
C MET A 152 -2.76 0.42 -16.58
N TRP A 153 -1.71 -0.37 -16.45
CA TRP A 153 -1.45 -1.56 -17.26
C TRP A 153 -1.60 -2.80 -16.40
N TYR A 154 -2.79 -3.37 -16.39
CA TYR A 154 -3.17 -4.51 -15.56
C TYR A 154 -2.68 -5.82 -16.14
N ALA A 155 -2.03 -6.69 -15.36
CA ALA A 155 -1.61 -8.03 -15.75
C ALA A 155 -2.52 -9.09 -15.11
N PRO A 156 -3.56 -9.59 -15.82
CA PRO A 156 -4.53 -10.53 -15.26
C PRO A 156 -3.91 -11.81 -14.71
N LYS A 157 -2.81 -12.28 -15.31
CA LYS A 157 -2.09 -13.46 -14.83
C LYS A 157 -1.58 -13.26 -13.40
N LEU A 158 -1.05 -12.08 -13.09
CA LEU A 158 -0.47 -11.78 -11.79
C LEU A 158 -1.52 -11.28 -10.79
N GLY A 159 -2.60 -10.66 -11.27
CA GLY A 159 -3.57 -10.02 -10.39
C GLY A 159 -3.16 -8.60 -9.97
N THR A 160 -2.19 -7.97 -10.64
CA THR A 160 -1.67 -6.64 -10.29
C THR A 160 -1.35 -5.79 -11.51
N PHE A 161 -1.11 -4.49 -11.33
CA PHE A 161 -0.68 -3.58 -12.40
C PHE A 161 0.85 -3.61 -12.57
N LEU A 162 1.35 -3.59 -13.80
CA LEU A 162 2.79 -3.51 -14.08
C LEU A 162 3.24 -2.10 -14.45
N LYS A 163 2.31 -1.19 -14.70
CA LYS A 163 2.59 0.25 -14.83
C LYS A 163 1.37 1.03 -14.37
N MET A 164 1.60 2.16 -13.72
CA MET A 164 0.61 3.16 -13.37
C MET A 164 1.19 4.55 -13.67
N GLU A 165 0.35 5.44 -14.16
CA GLU A 165 0.72 6.81 -14.52
C GLU A 165 -0.45 7.73 -14.20
N ASP A 166 -0.21 8.72 -13.35
CA ASP A 166 -1.10 9.84 -13.08
C ASP A 166 -0.29 11.15 -13.10
N ASP A 167 -0.92 12.26 -12.74
CA ASP A 167 -0.25 13.55 -12.72
C ASP A 167 0.80 13.67 -11.61
N ALA A 168 0.72 12.88 -10.53
CA ALA A 168 1.62 12.94 -9.40
C ALA A 168 2.85 12.05 -9.59
N MET A 169 2.70 10.85 -10.18
CA MET A 169 3.79 9.90 -10.36
C MET A 169 3.58 8.91 -11.51
N VAL A 170 4.70 8.31 -11.93
CA VAL A 170 4.73 7.14 -12.80
C VAL A 170 5.42 6.00 -12.05
N MET A 171 4.69 4.91 -11.84
CA MET A 171 5.19 3.69 -11.24
C MET A 171 5.30 2.62 -12.33
N THR A 172 6.51 2.11 -12.59
CA THR A 172 6.77 1.13 -13.66
C THR A 172 7.48 -0.08 -13.10
N ALA A 173 6.91 -1.27 -13.30
CA ALA A 173 7.56 -2.52 -12.93
C ALA A 173 8.85 -2.69 -13.73
N THR A 174 9.93 -3.00 -13.02
CA THR A 174 11.25 -3.31 -13.61
C THR A 174 11.61 -4.78 -13.47
N HIS A 175 11.00 -5.48 -12.50
CA HIS A 175 11.22 -6.91 -12.25
C HIS A 175 9.94 -7.57 -11.75
N VAL A 176 9.70 -8.81 -12.16
CA VAL A 176 8.54 -9.61 -11.75
C VAL A 176 8.96 -11.06 -11.53
N GLU A 177 8.57 -11.62 -10.39
CA GLU A 177 8.68 -13.04 -10.06
C GLU A 177 7.28 -13.60 -9.82
N ASP A 178 6.90 -14.62 -10.60
CA ASP A 178 5.57 -15.25 -10.56
C ASP A 178 5.62 -16.56 -9.74
N HIS A 179 6.09 -16.45 -8.51
CA HIS A 179 6.13 -17.53 -7.52
C HIS A 179 6.06 -16.96 -6.11
N ALA A 180 5.72 -17.82 -5.13
CA ALA A 180 5.65 -17.45 -3.73
C ALA A 180 6.96 -16.80 -3.26
N PRO A 181 6.91 -15.58 -2.69
CA PRO A 181 8.06 -15.00 -2.04
C PRO A 181 8.47 -15.88 -0.83
N PRO A 182 9.78 -16.06 -0.59
CA PRO A 182 10.29 -16.71 0.60
C PRO A 182 9.64 -16.21 1.91
N ALA A 183 9.31 -17.14 2.81
CA ALA A 183 8.56 -16.82 4.04
C ALA A 183 9.22 -15.75 4.92
N HIS A 184 10.56 -15.68 4.93
CA HIS A 184 11.33 -14.71 5.71
C HIS A 184 11.03 -13.25 5.31
N TYR A 185 10.53 -13.00 4.10
CA TYR A 185 10.08 -11.65 3.72
C TYR A 185 8.87 -11.19 4.53
N PHE A 186 8.11 -12.08 5.15
CA PHE A 186 6.92 -11.71 5.91
C PHE A 186 7.14 -11.82 7.43
N GLU A 187 8.39 -11.93 7.86
CA GLU A 187 8.77 -12.01 9.27
C GLU A 187 9.31 -10.66 9.74
N ILE A 188 9.03 -10.33 11.01
CA ILE A 188 9.65 -9.17 11.68
C ILE A 188 11.05 -9.62 12.11
N PRO A 189 12.13 -8.93 11.71
CA PRO A 189 13.47 -9.35 12.10
C PRO A 189 13.65 -9.30 13.63
N ALA A 190 14.35 -10.28 14.19
CA ALA A 190 14.43 -10.50 15.64
C ALA A 190 15.03 -9.33 16.44
N ASN A 191 15.78 -8.45 15.78
CA ASN A 191 16.39 -7.26 16.39
C ASN A 191 15.49 -6.02 16.40
N TYR A 192 14.25 -6.13 15.90
CA TYR A 192 13.31 -5.01 15.90
C TYR A 192 12.58 -4.91 17.23
N LYS A 193 12.34 -3.67 17.67
CA LYS A 193 11.59 -3.37 18.89
C LYS A 193 10.18 -2.92 18.57
N LYS A 194 9.19 -3.50 19.24
CA LYS A 194 7.80 -3.03 19.12
C LYS A 194 7.69 -1.64 19.75
N MET A 195 7.14 -0.68 19.01
CA MET A 195 6.74 0.61 19.55
C MET A 195 5.41 0.49 20.29
N ASP A 196 5.32 1.15 21.45
CA ASP A 196 4.05 1.33 22.14
C ASP A 196 3.32 2.54 21.54
N VAL A 197 2.17 2.28 20.91
CA VAL A 197 1.30 3.32 20.33
C VAL A 197 0.96 4.40 21.36
N LYS A 198 0.77 4.01 22.63
CA LYS A 198 0.43 4.95 23.71
C LYS A 198 1.59 5.92 23.98
N GLN A 199 2.82 5.43 23.90
CA GLN A 199 4.00 6.27 24.07
C GLN A 199 4.11 7.28 22.94
N MET A 200 3.85 6.86 21.70
CA MET A 200 3.86 7.74 20.52
C MET A 200 2.77 8.82 20.63
N MET A 201 1.56 8.48 21.08
CA MET A 201 0.49 9.44 21.32
C MET A 201 0.84 10.45 22.42
N MET A 202 1.43 10.00 23.53
CA MET A 202 1.83 10.92 24.62
C MET A 202 2.93 11.89 24.19
N GLN A 203 3.88 11.43 23.38
CA GLN A 203 4.96 12.29 22.88
C GLN A 203 4.44 13.34 21.89
N GLY A 204 3.55 12.95 20.96
CA GLY A 204 2.94 13.91 20.03
C GLY A 204 2.10 15.00 20.73
N MET A 205 1.44 14.69 21.85
CA MET A 205 0.72 15.69 22.65
C MET A 205 1.66 16.67 23.38
N GLN A 206 2.84 16.22 23.80
CA GLN A 206 3.80 17.09 24.51
C GLN A 206 4.44 18.12 23.57
N ASP A 207 4.80 17.71 22.36
CA ASP A 207 5.40 18.61 21.36
C ASP A 207 4.41 19.71 20.91
N MET A 208 3.12 19.38 20.78
CA MET A 208 2.06 20.37 20.49
C MET A 208 1.79 21.32 21.67
N GLY A 209 1.90 20.83 22.91
CA GLY A 209 1.70 21.65 24.10
C GLY A 209 2.79 22.72 24.27
N GLN A 210 4.03 22.44 23.89
CA GLN A 210 5.15 23.38 23.98
C GLN A 210 5.11 24.45 22.88
N SER A 211 4.72 24.08 21.65
CA SER A 211 4.57 25.03 20.55
C SER A 211 3.54 26.15 20.82
N ALA A 212 2.55 25.92 21.67
CA ALA A 212 1.52 26.93 21.99
C ALA A 212 1.96 27.92 23.09
N GLN A 213 2.99 27.60 23.88
CA GLN A 213 3.49 28.49 24.94
C GLN A 213 4.51 29.50 24.40
N ASP A 214 5.28 29.15 23.38
CA ASP A 214 6.29 30.06 22.81
C ASP A 214 5.68 31.22 22.01
N THR A 215 4.45 31.08 21.50
CA THR A 215 3.76 32.17 20.78
C THR A 215 3.09 33.19 21.70
N ALA A 216 3.01 32.93 23.02
CA ALA A 216 2.35 33.84 23.96
C ALA A 216 3.28 34.92 24.54
N ASP A 217 4.60 34.78 24.39
CA ASP A 217 5.59 35.73 24.92
C ASP A 217 6.12 36.73 23.87
N GLU A 218 5.76 36.58 22.58
CA GLU A 218 6.25 37.46 21.50
C GLU A 218 5.33 38.67 21.19
N ASP A 219 4.16 38.80 21.83
CA ASP A 219 3.21 39.91 21.59
C ASP A 219 3.24 41.03 22.66
N ARG A 220 4.27 41.06 23.52
CA ARG A 220 4.40 42.10 24.56
C ARG A 220 5.29 43.29 24.16
N VAL A 221 5.19 43.76 22.90
CA VAL A 221 5.78 45.04 22.49
C VAL A 221 4.80 45.88 21.67
N ALA A 222 4.47 47.04 22.26
CA ALA A 222 3.86 48.25 21.67
C ALA A 222 2.38 48.17 21.28
N GLY A 223 1.57 48.92 22.03
CA GLY A 223 0.14 49.04 21.80
C GLY A 223 -0.22 49.97 20.66
N GLN A 224 -1.35 49.66 20.04
CA GLN A 224 -2.17 50.58 19.29
C GLN A 224 -3.61 50.05 19.34
N THR A 225 -4.50 50.86 19.91
CA THR A 225 -5.94 50.62 19.99
C THR A 225 -6.57 50.89 18.62
N PRO A 226 -7.45 50.01 18.12
CA PRO A 226 -8.55 50.44 17.28
C PRO A 226 -9.91 50.07 17.86
N GLU A 227 -10.88 50.89 17.48
CA GLU A 227 -12.26 50.92 17.91
C GLU A 227 -13.07 49.68 17.51
N ILE A 228 -14.12 49.49 18.29
CA ILE A 228 -15.05 48.37 18.37
C ILE A 228 -16.06 48.43 17.22
N GLY A 229 -16.11 47.38 16.41
CA GLY A 229 -17.27 47.03 15.58
C GLY A 229 -17.82 45.69 16.05
N VAL A 230 -19.06 45.69 16.55
CA VAL A 230 -19.77 44.50 17.04
C VAL A 230 -20.60 43.95 15.89
N ASP A 231 -20.29 42.74 15.43
CA ASP A 231 -21.22 41.91 14.67
C ASP A 231 -21.25 40.50 15.29
N GLU A 232 -22.47 40.01 15.49
CA GLU A 232 -22.83 38.73 16.12
C GLU A 232 -22.24 37.54 15.35
N ALA A 233 -21.56 36.64 16.08
CA ALA A 233 -21.12 35.35 15.56
C ALA A 233 -21.86 34.22 16.30
N GLU A 234 -22.56 33.42 15.51
CA GLU A 234 -23.22 32.19 15.92
C GLU A 234 -22.21 31.09 16.31
N ASP A 235 -22.68 30.23 17.21
CA ASP A 235 -22.04 29.07 17.82
C ASP A 235 -21.23 28.20 16.84
N SER A 236 -19.91 28.17 17.01
CA SER A 236 -19.03 27.17 16.37
C SER A 236 -18.33 26.34 17.44
N VAL A 237 -18.83 25.12 17.61
CA VAL A 237 -18.20 24.07 18.41
C VAL A 237 -16.86 23.72 17.77
N THR A 238 -15.77 24.17 18.38
CA THR A 238 -14.39 23.87 17.98
C THR A 238 -14.08 22.41 18.30
N LYS A 239 -14.07 21.56 17.25
CA LYS A 239 -13.39 20.26 17.30
C LYS A 239 -11.88 20.53 17.43
N GLY A 240 -11.25 19.97 18.46
CA GLY A 240 -9.81 20.13 18.69
C GLY A 240 -8.96 19.50 17.58
N PRO A 241 -7.70 19.97 17.38
CA PRO A 241 -6.81 19.59 16.27
C PRO A 241 -6.19 18.17 16.38
N MET A 242 -6.81 17.28 17.15
CA MET A 242 -6.21 16.02 17.60
C MET A 242 -6.37 14.84 16.63
N ASP A 243 -7.06 15.02 15.50
CA ASP A 243 -7.32 13.95 14.52
C ASP A 243 -6.38 14.03 13.30
N GLU A 244 -5.88 15.23 12.98
CA GLU A 244 -5.42 15.53 11.62
C GLU A 244 -4.08 14.90 11.24
N THR A 245 -3.14 14.68 12.17
CA THR A 245 -1.77 14.24 11.81
C THR A 245 -1.65 12.72 11.68
N THR A 246 -2.31 11.96 12.57
CA THR A 246 -2.35 10.49 12.46
C THR A 246 -3.28 10.09 11.32
N ASP A 247 -4.38 10.83 11.13
CA ASP A 247 -5.19 10.66 9.93
C ASP A 247 -4.46 11.14 8.68
N LYS A 248 -3.56 12.12 8.68
CA LYS A 248 -2.75 12.47 7.50
C LYS A 248 -1.68 11.46 7.15
N VAL A 249 -1.04 10.81 8.12
CA VAL A 249 -0.06 9.74 7.83
C VAL A 249 -0.79 8.48 7.41
N MET A 250 -1.90 8.13 8.08
CA MET A 250 -2.73 6.99 7.69
C MET A 250 -3.55 7.29 6.43
N GLU A 251 -3.94 8.53 6.13
CA GLU A 251 -4.48 9.00 4.84
C GLU A 251 -3.38 9.03 3.82
N GLY A 252 -2.16 9.45 4.12
CA GLY A 252 -1.03 9.37 3.21
C GLY A 252 -0.77 7.93 2.79
N LEU A 253 -0.85 6.99 3.74
CA LEU A 253 -0.78 5.55 3.49
C LEU A 253 -2.03 5.01 2.79
N LYS A 254 -3.23 5.42 3.23
CA LYS A 254 -4.53 5.02 2.64
C LYS A 254 -4.80 5.69 1.30
N ASN A 255 -4.14 6.79 0.96
CA ASN A 255 -4.19 7.52 -0.31
C ASN A 255 -3.02 7.09 -1.17
N ALA A 256 -1.88 6.66 -0.64
CA ALA A 256 -0.89 5.93 -1.44
C ALA A 256 -1.48 4.59 -1.87
N ILE A 257 -1.93 3.76 -0.92
CA ILE A 257 -2.60 2.48 -1.17
C ILE A 257 -3.95 2.72 -1.87
N GLY A 258 -4.68 3.76 -1.51
CA GLY A 258 -5.96 4.13 -2.14
C GLY A 258 -5.79 4.74 -3.52
N ASN A 259 -4.72 5.45 -3.86
CA ASN A 259 -4.47 5.87 -5.24
C ASN A 259 -3.96 4.71 -6.08
N LEU A 260 -3.33 3.71 -5.43
CA LEU A 260 -3.00 2.42 -6.04
C LEU A 260 -4.24 1.53 -6.32
N PHE A 261 -5.34 1.70 -5.56
CA PHE A 261 -6.54 0.84 -5.62
C PHE A 261 -7.90 1.58 -5.63
N GLY A 262 -7.92 2.87 -5.94
CA GLY A 262 -9.08 3.77 -5.88
C GLY A 262 -9.54 4.19 -4.47
N LYS A 263 -9.28 5.44 -4.06
CA LYS A 263 -10.06 6.17 -3.04
C LYS A 263 -10.44 7.57 -3.45
#